data_AF-A0A519M124-F1
#
_entry.id   AF-A0A519M124-F1
#
_cell.length_a   1.000
_cell.length_b   1.000
_cell.length_c   1.000
_cell.angle_alpha   90.00
_cell.angle_beta   90.00
_cell.angle_gamma   90.00
#
_symmetry.space_group_name_H-M   'P 1'
#
loop_
_entity.id
_entity.type
_entity.pdbx_description
1 polymer ?
#
loop_
_entity_poly.entity_id
_entity_poly.type
_entity_poly.pdbx_seq_one_letter_code
_entity_poly.pdbx_strand_id
1 'polypeptide(L)'
;VRMHQSFVELPDNNFKQRKFDPRSSYQLFSYTDFSAPMSEPLVKRFTRRHRLEKKDPNAKMSEAVKPIVYYIDRGAPAPIKKALIEGGAFWNEAFEAAGYKNAFQVKELPEGADPMDIRYNVVNWITRAGSPRAFSYGSSYSDPRTGEIIKGVVTLGSDRHRQDYLIAEGLLQPYTDGKSVSKAMEDMAIARIRQLSAHEIGHTLGLNHNFAASPKERASVMDYPFPRIKQKADGSIDLSDAYAKEIGSWDKRAIIWGYSDFPKGADENAELDKIMNETLKQGFQYIPDIGGYTHPNANQWEDGENTIAELNRLMKIRRQVLDNFSEKAIVKDAPMATLQEVLVPIYLLHRYEIEAVAKNIGGLYFTHAVKNDGQKPTKMVDPAQQWAAFDALLATVSPEALALPESLIQKIPPRPSGYPASAETFSGYTGPT
;
A
#
# COMPACT_ATOMS: atom_id res chain seq x y z
N VAL A 1 -15.65 -22.34 -17.89
CA VAL A 1 -15.61 -21.76 -16.52
C VAL A 1 -15.25 -22.89 -15.56
N ARG A 2 -14.25 -22.71 -14.69
CA ARG A 2 -13.95 -23.64 -13.59
C ARG A 2 -14.46 -23.03 -12.28
N MET A 3 -15.17 -23.79 -11.47
CA MET A 3 -15.75 -23.35 -10.21
C MET A 3 -15.31 -24.30 -9.10
N HIS A 4 -14.74 -23.76 -8.02
CA HIS A 4 -14.39 -24.50 -6.81
C HIS A 4 -15.43 -24.19 -5.74
N GLN A 5 -16.02 -25.23 -5.14
CA GLN A 5 -16.95 -25.11 -4.02
C GLN A 5 -16.39 -25.92 -2.85
N SER A 6 -16.40 -25.34 -1.66
CA SER A 6 -15.99 -26.02 -0.43
C SER A 6 -17.10 -25.91 0.60
N PHE A 7 -17.41 -27.03 1.27
CA PHE A 7 -18.17 -27.03 2.51
C PHE A 7 -17.16 -27.02 3.66
N VAL A 8 -17.23 -25.99 4.51
CA VAL A 8 -16.21 -25.72 5.53
C VAL A 8 -16.86 -25.83 6.90
N GLU A 9 -16.32 -26.70 7.74
CA GLU A 9 -16.68 -26.75 9.16
C GLU A 9 -16.22 -25.46 9.85
N LEU A 10 -17.10 -24.80 10.60
CA LEU A 10 -16.76 -23.59 11.33
C LEU A 10 -15.86 -23.92 12.54
N PRO A 11 -14.98 -22.99 12.97
CA PRO A 11 -14.19 -23.15 14.18
C PRO A 11 -15.00 -23.46 15.44
N ASP A 12 -14.31 -23.95 16.47
CA ASP A 12 -14.90 -24.13 17.80
C ASP A 12 -15.34 -22.79 18.43
N ASN A 13 -16.02 -22.87 19.57
CA ASN A 13 -16.51 -21.68 20.29
C ASN A 13 -15.46 -21.08 21.25
N ASN A 14 -14.17 -21.45 21.13
CA ASN A 14 -13.11 -20.99 22.04
C ASN A 14 -12.39 -19.73 21.56
N PHE A 15 -12.79 -19.15 20.42
CA PHE A 15 -12.20 -17.91 19.92
C PHE A 15 -12.51 -16.73 20.83
N LYS A 16 -11.47 -16.11 21.40
CA LYS A 16 -11.61 -14.89 22.19
C LYS A 16 -11.68 -13.68 21.28
N GLN A 17 -12.90 -13.15 21.11
CA GLN A 17 -13.12 -11.90 20.39
C GLN A 17 -12.47 -10.72 21.13
N ARG A 18 -11.90 -9.79 20.36
CA ARG A 18 -11.33 -8.52 20.86
C ARG A 18 -12.28 -7.38 20.54
N LYS A 19 -12.57 -6.50 21.51
CA LYS A 19 -13.43 -5.34 21.27
C LYS A 19 -12.80 -4.43 20.21
N PHE A 20 -13.65 -3.88 19.36
CA PHE A 20 -13.24 -2.95 18.32
C PHE A 20 -12.89 -1.58 18.93
N ASP A 21 -11.78 -1.00 18.48
CA ASP A 21 -11.40 0.39 18.79
C ASP A 21 -11.24 1.17 17.48
N PRO A 22 -11.95 2.29 17.28
CA PRO A 22 -11.88 3.06 16.04
C PRO A 22 -10.51 3.73 15.80
N ARG A 23 -9.66 3.83 16.83
CA ARG A 23 -8.27 4.30 16.71
C ARG A 23 -7.34 3.19 16.22
N SER A 24 -7.79 1.93 16.28
CA SER A 24 -7.02 0.79 15.75
C SER A 24 -7.20 0.66 14.24
N SER A 25 -6.22 0.05 13.58
CA SER A 25 -6.28 -0.21 12.14
C SER A 25 -7.12 -1.42 11.75
N TYR A 26 -7.84 -2.06 12.66
CA TYR A 26 -8.50 -3.32 12.35
C TYR A 26 -9.84 -3.17 11.62
N GLN A 27 -10.22 -4.19 10.86
CA GLN A 27 -11.52 -4.34 10.23
C GLN A 27 -12.58 -4.72 11.26
N LEU A 28 -13.77 -4.13 11.12
CA LEU A 28 -14.90 -4.33 12.01
C LEU A 28 -15.62 -5.67 11.75
N PHE A 29 -15.83 -6.44 12.80
CA PHE A 29 -16.89 -7.43 12.91
C PHE A 29 -17.99 -6.89 13.83
N SER A 30 -19.25 -6.93 13.41
CA SER A 30 -20.35 -6.42 14.24
C SER A 30 -21.64 -7.17 14.01
N TYR A 31 -22.48 -7.19 15.04
CA TYR A 31 -23.85 -7.68 14.98
C TYR A 31 -24.76 -6.85 15.88
N THR A 32 -26.06 -6.97 15.66
CA THR A 32 -27.11 -6.29 16.42
C THR A 32 -27.70 -7.27 17.44
N ASP A 33 -27.56 -6.96 18.73
CA ASP A 33 -28.06 -7.77 19.84
C ASP A 33 -29.32 -7.14 20.44
N PHE A 34 -30.48 -7.53 19.91
CA PHE A 34 -31.78 -7.05 20.39
C PHE A 34 -32.14 -7.50 21.81
N SER A 35 -31.34 -8.38 22.43
CA SER A 35 -31.50 -8.76 23.83
C SER A 35 -30.68 -7.91 24.79
N ALA A 36 -29.80 -7.03 24.28
CA ALA A 36 -28.96 -6.16 25.09
C ALA A 36 -29.81 -5.23 25.99
N PRO A 37 -29.39 -5.00 27.25
CA PRO A 37 -30.03 -4.00 28.11
C PRO A 37 -30.03 -2.61 27.47
N MET A 38 -31.04 -1.78 27.77
CA MET A 38 -31.15 -0.41 27.26
C MET A 38 -29.96 0.49 27.62
N SER A 39 -29.20 0.14 28.64
CA SER A 39 -27.97 0.83 29.05
C SER A 39 -26.73 0.45 28.24
N GLU A 40 -26.84 -0.51 27.32
CA GLU A 40 -25.73 -0.99 26.50
C GLU A 40 -25.96 -0.70 25.01
N PRO A 41 -24.88 -0.59 24.21
CA PRO A 41 -25.02 -0.49 22.77
C PRO A 41 -25.70 -1.72 22.17
N LEU A 42 -26.72 -1.46 21.35
CA LEU A 42 -27.43 -2.46 20.54
C LEU A 42 -26.50 -3.14 19.53
N VAL A 43 -25.57 -2.37 18.94
CA VAL A 43 -24.56 -2.90 18.00
C VAL A 43 -23.31 -3.29 18.78
N LYS A 44 -23.00 -4.59 18.82
CA LYS A 44 -21.74 -5.11 19.37
C LYS A 44 -20.66 -5.05 18.29
N ARG A 45 -19.45 -4.63 18.66
CA ARG A 45 -18.34 -4.38 17.73
C ARG A 45 -17.06 -5.05 18.21
N PHE A 46 -16.46 -5.83 17.32
CA PHE A 46 -15.24 -6.59 17.55
C PHE A 46 -14.28 -6.45 16.37
N THR A 47 -13.04 -6.87 16.59
CA THR A 47 -11.98 -6.88 15.59
C THR A 47 -11.95 -8.20 14.84
N ARG A 48 -11.87 -8.15 13.50
CA ARG A 48 -11.53 -9.33 12.68
C ARG A 48 -10.04 -9.63 12.77
N ARG A 49 -9.68 -10.86 13.13
CA ARG A 49 -8.28 -11.29 13.22
C ARG A 49 -8.15 -12.81 13.12
N HIS A 50 -6.94 -13.29 12.81
CA HIS A 50 -6.61 -14.71 12.93
C HIS A 50 -6.57 -15.10 14.41
N ARG A 51 -6.86 -16.38 14.71
CA ARG A 51 -6.56 -16.93 16.03
C ARG A 51 -5.07 -17.13 16.17
N LEU A 52 -4.50 -16.54 17.21
CA LEU A 52 -3.09 -16.70 17.57
C LEU A 52 -2.98 -16.66 19.08
N GLU A 53 -2.25 -17.64 19.63
CA GLU A 53 -2.05 -17.81 21.06
C GLU A 53 -0.61 -18.29 21.27
N LYS A 54 0.06 -17.75 22.29
CA LYS A 54 1.38 -18.23 22.72
C LYS A 54 1.26 -19.63 23.33
N LYS A 55 2.24 -20.50 23.05
CA LYS A 55 2.40 -21.78 23.76
C LYS A 55 2.63 -21.58 25.26
N ASP A 56 3.41 -20.56 25.60
CA ASP A 56 3.59 -20.08 26.97
C ASP A 56 3.04 -18.64 27.08
N PRO A 57 1.84 -18.44 27.62
CA PRO A 57 1.20 -17.13 27.74
C PRO A 57 1.90 -16.20 28.73
N ASN A 58 2.74 -16.74 29.63
CA ASN A 58 3.46 -15.94 30.63
C ASN A 58 4.85 -15.51 30.13
N ALA A 59 5.36 -16.12 29.06
CA ALA A 59 6.64 -15.72 28.48
C ALA A 59 6.52 -14.39 27.73
N LYS A 60 7.51 -13.50 27.94
CA LYS A 60 7.67 -12.28 27.14
C LYS A 60 7.69 -12.59 25.64
N MET A 61 8.35 -13.69 25.28
CA MET A 61 8.53 -14.15 23.91
C MET A 61 8.23 -15.66 23.82
N SER A 62 7.27 -16.08 23.01
CA SER A 62 6.85 -17.49 22.89
C SER A 62 6.53 -17.89 21.46
N GLU A 63 6.70 -19.16 21.11
CA GLU A 63 6.15 -19.67 19.85
C GLU A 63 4.62 -19.67 19.89
N ALA A 64 3.99 -19.57 18.72
CA ALA A 64 2.54 -19.74 18.61
C ALA A 64 2.15 -21.22 18.76
N VAL A 65 0.98 -21.48 19.35
CA VAL A 65 0.35 -22.81 19.35
C VAL A 65 0.14 -23.29 17.91
N LYS A 66 -0.46 -22.43 17.07
CA LYS A 66 -0.60 -22.60 15.63
C LYS A 66 -0.10 -21.34 14.92
N PRO A 67 0.99 -21.40 14.14
CA PRO A 67 1.45 -20.24 13.39
C PRO A 67 0.49 -19.89 12.25
N ILE A 68 0.43 -18.60 11.91
CA ILE A 68 -0.23 -18.11 10.70
C ILE A 68 0.73 -18.31 9.54
N VAL A 69 0.35 -19.17 8.59
CA VAL A 69 1.16 -19.46 7.41
C VAL A 69 0.43 -19.00 6.15
N TYR A 70 1.09 -18.15 5.37
CA TYR A 70 0.68 -17.76 4.03
C TYR A 70 1.50 -18.51 2.98
N TYR A 71 0.86 -18.83 1.87
CA TYR A 71 1.45 -19.58 0.78
C TYR A 71 1.39 -18.78 -0.52
N ILE A 72 2.53 -18.63 -1.19
CA ILE A 72 2.62 -17.99 -2.49
C ILE A 72 2.34 -19.03 -3.57
N ASP A 73 1.45 -18.68 -4.50
CA ASP A 73 1.11 -19.49 -5.67
C ASP A 73 2.37 -19.92 -6.44
N ARG A 74 2.42 -21.21 -6.79
CA ARG A 74 3.53 -21.80 -7.57
C ARG A 74 3.62 -21.20 -8.98
N GLY A 75 2.52 -20.67 -9.51
CA GLY A 75 2.45 -20.03 -10.83
C GLY A 75 3.21 -18.70 -10.95
N ALA A 76 3.61 -18.08 -9.83
CA ALA A 76 4.44 -16.89 -9.85
C ALA A 76 5.84 -17.20 -10.45
N PRO A 77 6.36 -16.38 -11.39
CA PRO A 77 7.73 -16.53 -11.90
C PRO A 77 8.76 -16.46 -10.76
N ALA A 78 9.87 -17.19 -10.87
CA ALA A 78 10.87 -17.33 -9.80
C ALA A 78 11.31 -16.01 -9.12
N PRO A 79 11.72 -14.94 -9.83
CA PRO A 79 12.12 -13.68 -9.18
C PRO A 79 10.94 -12.99 -8.47
N ILE A 80 9.75 -13.06 -9.06
CA ILE A 80 8.52 -12.51 -8.48
C ILE A 80 8.14 -13.26 -7.22
N LYS A 81 8.11 -14.60 -7.28
CA LYS A 81 7.80 -15.47 -6.15
C LYS A 81 8.73 -15.21 -4.97
N LYS A 82 10.04 -15.09 -5.23
CA LYS A 82 11.02 -14.72 -4.21
C LYS A 82 10.66 -13.38 -3.55
N ALA A 83 10.34 -12.35 -4.33
CA ALA A 83 9.92 -11.05 -3.81
C ALA A 83 8.61 -11.11 -3.00
N LEU A 84 7.63 -11.91 -3.45
CA LEU A 84 6.37 -12.08 -2.73
C LEU A 84 6.58 -12.75 -1.36
N ILE A 85 7.43 -13.78 -1.30
CA ILE A 85 7.81 -14.44 -0.04
C ILE A 85 8.52 -13.46 0.88
N GLU A 86 9.55 -12.77 0.38
CA GLU A 86 10.35 -11.81 1.17
C GLU A 86 9.49 -10.67 1.72
N GLY A 87 8.69 -10.03 0.87
CA GLY A 87 7.81 -8.92 1.28
C GLY A 87 6.72 -9.36 2.24
N GLY A 88 6.09 -10.50 1.99
CA GLY A 88 5.09 -11.03 2.93
C GLY A 88 5.69 -11.37 4.29
N ALA A 89 6.95 -11.84 4.33
CA ALA A 89 7.64 -12.20 5.56
C ALA A 89 7.95 -10.99 6.47
N PHE A 90 7.85 -9.74 5.98
CA PHE A 90 7.98 -8.53 6.80
C PHE A 90 7.06 -8.57 8.03
N TRP A 91 5.85 -9.14 7.89
CA TRP A 91 4.92 -9.27 9.02
C TRP A 91 5.48 -10.05 10.20
N ASN A 92 6.44 -10.98 10.00
CA ASN A 92 7.05 -11.70 11.11
C ASN A 92 7.75 -10.75 12.09
N GLU A 93 8.37 -9.66 11.62
CA GLU A 93 8.96 -8.64 12.51
C GLU A 93 7.89 -7.97 13.40
N ALA A 94 6.68 -7.75 12.88
CA ALA A 94 5.58 -7.17 13.64
C ALA A 94 5.01 -8.16 14.68
N PHE A 95 4.95 -9.46 14.34
CA PHE A 95 4.59 -10.49 15.30
C PHE A 95 5.67 -10.73 16.37
N GLU A 96 6.95 -10.60 16.02
CA GLU A 96 8.06 -10.59 16.97
C GLU A 96 7.95 -9.41 17.94
N ALA A 97 7.61 -8.21 17.43
CA ALA A 97 7.33 -7.05 18.28
C ALA A 97 6.16 -7.27 19.25
N ALA A 98 5.17 -8.09 18.88
CA ALA A 98 4.07 -8.52 19.74
C ALA A 98 4.43 -9.66 20.73
N GLY A 99 5.67 -10.14 20.70
CA GLY A 99 6.18 -11.16 21.62
C GLY A 99 6.04 -12.60 21.12
N TYR A 100 5.98 -12.81 19.80
CA TYR A 100 5.97 -14.15 19.22
C TYR A 100 7.30 -14.56 18.56
N LYS A 101 7.61 -15.86 18.58
CA LYS A 101 8.68 -16.46 17.78
C LYS A 101 8.08 -17.21 16.59
N ASN A 102 8.48 -16.89 15.37
CA ASN A 102 8.09 -17.61 14.15
C ASN A 102 6.57 -17.83 13.99
N ALA A 103 5.76 -16.92 14.54
CA ALA A 103 4.30 -17.05 14.52
C ALA A 103 3.69 -16.71 13.17
N PHE A 104 4.42 -15.96 12.33
CA PHE A 104 3.99 -15.61 10.99
C PHE A 104 5.02 -16.09 9.97
N GLN A 105 4.57 -16.81 8.95
CA GLN A 105 5.45 -17.46 7.96
C GLN A 105 4.87 -17.30 6.57
N VAL A 106 5.75 -17.10 5.58
CA VAL A 106 5.39 -17.12 4.16
C VAL A 106 6.20 -18.19 3.46
N LYS A 107 5.52 -19.06 2.71
CA LYS A 107 6.12 -20.23 2.05
C LYS A 107 5.63 -20.33 0.61
N GLU A 108 6.28 -21.17 -0.18
CA GLU A 108 5.70 -21.59 -1.45
C GLU A 108 4.55 -22.58 -1.18
N LEU A 109 3.45 -22.47 -1.96
CA LEU A 109 2.32 -23.39 -1.86
C LEU A 109 2.80 -24.85 -2.09
N PRO A 110 2.38 -25.81 -1.24
CA PRO A 110 2.78 -27.20 -1.38
C PRO A 110 2.40 -27.76 -2.75
N GLU A 111 3.21 -28.68 -3.25
CA GLU A 111 2.90 -29.37 -4.50
C GLU A 111 1.58 -30.15 -4.38
N GLY A 112 0.73 -30.04 -5.40
CA GLY A 112 -0.59 -30.67 -5.43
C GLY A 112 -1.70 -29.95 -4.64
N ALA A 113 -1.39 -28.90 -3.87
CA ALA A 113 -2.42 -28.09 -3.21
C ALA A 113 -3.12 -27.16 -4.21
N ASP A 114 -4.44 -27.06 -4.12
CA ASP A 114 -5.25 -26.11 -4.91
C ASP A 114 -5.18 -24.71 -4.25
N PRO A 115 -4.84 -23.62 -4.97
CA PRO A 115 -4.84 -22.27 -4.42
C PRO A 115 -6.18 -21.83 -3.80
N MET A 116 -7.29 -22.43 -4.24
CA MET A 116 -8.63 -22.16 -3.72
C MET A 116 -8.94 -22.93 -2.42
N ASP A 117 -8.16 -23.93 -2.04
CA ASP A 117 -8.38 -24.78 -0.85
C ASP A 117 -8.40 -23.95 0.46
N ILE A 118 -9.49 -24.08 1.22
CA ILE A 118 -9.76 -23.31 2.45
C ILE A 118 -8.66 -23.48 3.52
N ARG A 119 -7.91 -24.59 3.50
CA ARG A 119 -6.90 -24.92 4.51
C ARG A 119 -5.65 -24.03 4.44
N TYR A 120 -5.44 -23.35 3.33
CA TYR A 120 -4.27 -22.52 3.08
C TYR A 120 -4.67 -21.04 2.96
N ASN A 121 -3.97 -20.16 3.67
CA ASN A 121 -3.98 -18.74 3.33
C ASN A 121 -3.11 -18.56 2.09
N VAL A 122 -3.63 -17.96 1.02
CA VAL A 122 -2.96 -17.98 -0.29
C VAL A 122 -2.82 -16.58 -0.87
N VAL A 123 -1.63 -16.29 -1.39
CA VAL A 123 -1.34 -15.17 -2.28
C VAL A 123 -1.34 -15.69 -3.71
N ASN A 124 -2.44 -15.45 -4.43
CA ASN A 124 -2.66 -15.90 -5.79
C ASN A 124 -1.95 -14.98 -6.78
N TRP A 125 -1.19 -15.58 -7.70
CA TRP A 125 -0.56 -14.86 -8.80
C TRP A 125 -1.43 -15.01 -10.05
N ILE A 126 -2.14 -13.95 -10.41
CA ILE A 126 -3.16 -14.04 -11.45
C ILE A 126 -2.74 -13.30 -12.71
N THR A 127 -2.93 -13.95 -13.86
CA THR A 127 -2.84 -13.32 -15.17
C THR A 127 -4.24 -13.06 -15.68
N ARG A 128 -4.65 -11.79 -15.65
CA ARG A 128 -5.91 -11.34 -16.27
C ARG A 128 -5.55 -10.51 -17.50
N ALA A 129 -5.97 -10.97 -18.67
CA ALA A 129 -5.97 -10.12 -19.86
C ALA A 129 -7.16 -9.17 -19.75
N GLY A 130 -6.92 -7.87 -19.55
CA GLY A 130 -7.99 -6.89 -19.43
C GLY A 130 -7.50 -5.46 -19.60
N SER A 131 -8.34 -4.65 -20.24
CA SER A 131 -8.32 -3.19 -20.22
C SER A 131 -9.69 -2.72 -19.72
N PRO A 132 -9.80 -2.09 -18.52
CA PRO A 132 -8.71 -1.70 -17.65
C PRO A 132 -8.07 -2.88 -16.89
N ARG A 133 -6.86 -2.63 -16.40
CA ARG A 133 -6.09 -3.55 -15.56
C ARG A 133 -6.89 -3.95 -14.31
N ALA A 134 -6.69 -5.16 -13.81
CA ALA A 134 -7.32 -5.59 -12.57
C ALA A 134 -6.52 -5.12 -11.36
N PHE A 135 -7.20 -4.62 -10.33
CA PHE A 135 -6.57 -4.26 -9.06
C PHE A 135 -6.15 -5.51 -8.28
N SER A 136 -5.02 -5.40 -7.57
CA SER A 136 -4.69 -6.31 -6.48
C SER A 136 -5.60 -6.04 -5.29
N TYR A 137 -5.96 -7.09 -4.56
CA TYR A 137 -6.71 -6.94 -3.31
C TYR A 137 -6.52 -8.15 -2.39
N GLY A 138 -6.54 -7.89 -1.08
CA GLY A 138 -6.63 -8.88 0.00
C GLY A 138 -8.05 -8.95 0.57
N SER A 139 -8.53 -10.16 0.81
CA SER A 139 -9.80 -10.42 1.50
C SER A 139 -9.69 -11.65 2.41
N SER A 140 -10.70 -11.88 3.23
CA SER A 140 -10.72 -13.00 4.17
C SER A 140 -12.08 -13.66 4.23
N TYR A 141 -12.09 -14.99 4.35
CA TYR A 141 -13.24 -15.74 4.85
C TYR A 141 -13.17 -15.76 6.37
N SER A 142 -14.26 -15.38 7.03
CA SER A 142 -14.34 -15.30 8.49
C SER A 142 -15.53 -16.08 9.02
N ASP A 143 -15.40 -16.57 10.25
CA ASP A 143 -16.53 -17.12 10.99
C ASP A 143 -17.59 -16.03 11.20
N PRO A 144 -18.83 -16.19 10.69
CA PRO A 144 -19.87 -15.18 10.79
C PRO A 144 -20.37 -14.95 12.23
N ARG A 145 -20.03 -15.83 13.17
CA ARG A 145 -20.44 -15.74 14.59
C ARG A 145 -19.45 -14.93 15.42
N THR A 146 -18.15 -15.01 15.09
CA THR A 146 -17.08 -14.50 15.95
C THR A 146 -16.18 -13.46 15.27
N GLY A 147 -16.12 -13.44 13.94
CA GLY A 147 -15.16 -12.63 13.18
C GLY A 147 -13.75 -13.23 13.12
N GLU A 148 -13.54 -14.46 13.61
CA GLU A 148 -12.29 -15.21 13.42
C GLU A 148 -11.98 -15.36 11.94
N ILE A 149 -10.78 -14.99 11.50
CA ILE A 149 -10.34 -15.20 10.13
C ILE A 149 -9.97 -16.69 9.96
N ILE A 150 -10.66 -17.35 9.03
CA ILE A 150 -10.49 -18.77 8.69
C ILE A 150 -9.46 -18.91 7.56
N LYS A 151 -9.55 -18.04 6.54
CA LYS A 151 -8.64 -18.01 5.39
C LYS A 151 -8.45 -16.59 4.90
N GLY A 152 -7.19 -16.17 4.80
CA GLY A 152 -6.76 -15.00 4.02
C GLY A 152 -6.57 -15.37 2.55
N VAL A 153 -7.08 -14.53 1.66
CA VAL A 153 -6.96 -14.68 0.20
C VAL A 153 -6.51 -13.37 -0.40
N VAL A 154 -5.31 -13.39 -0.97
CA VAL A 154 -4.77 -12.27 -1.73
C VAL A 154 -4.81 -12.62 -3.21
N THR A 155 -5.12 -11.62 -4.03
CA THR A 155 -5.08 -11.69 -5.49
C THR A 155 -4.13 -10.61 -6.01
N LEU A 156 -3.03 -11.01 -6.66
CA LEU A 156 -2.03 -10.09 -7.23
C LEU A 156 -1.98 -10.15 -8.74
N GLY A 157 -2.20 -9.00 -9.39
CA GLY A 157 -2.14 -8.86 -10.85
C GLY A 157 -0.72 -8.98 -11.41
N SER A 158 -0.56 -9.79 -12.45
CA SER A 158 0.76 -10.10 -13.03
C SER A 158 1.38 -8.99 -13.88
N ASP A 159 0.73 -7.83 -14.02
CA ASP A 159 1.12 -6.72 -14.89
C ASP A 159 1.58 -5.48 -14.13
N ARG A 160 1.22 -5.34 -12.84
CA ARG A 160 1.42 -4.09 -12.07
C ARG A 160 2.86 -3.59 -12.04
N HIS A 161 3.82 -4.49 -11.87
CA HIS A 161 5.25 -4.16 -11.82
C HIS A 161 5.81 -3.57 -13.12
N ARG A 162 5.10 -3.73 -14.25
CA ARG A 162 5.50 -3.11 -15.52
C ARG A 162 5.30 -1.60 -15.50
N GLN A 163 4.33 -1.10 -14.73
CA GLN A 163 4.14 0.35 -14.58
C GLN A 163 5.27 0.98 -13.76
N ASP A 164 5.68 0.34 -12.67
CA ASP A 164 6.82 0.78 -11.88
C ASP A 164 8.09 0.78 -12.74
N TYR A 165 8.29 -0.28 -13.53
CA TYR A 165 9.40 -0.34 -14.48
C TYR A 165 9.36 0.82 -15.48
N LEU A 166 8.19 1.13 -16.05
CA LEU A 166 7.99 2.23 -17.00
C LEU A 166 8.27 3.61 -16.39
N ILE A 167 7.87 3.83 -15.12
CA ILE A 167 8.23 5.04 -14.37
C ILE A 167 9.75 5.12 -14.18
N ALA A 168 10.40 4.03 -13.76
CA ALA A 168 11.85 4.01 -13.60
C ALA A 168 12.59 4.21 -14.94
N GLU A 169 12.07 3.64 -16.02
CA GLU A 169 12.58 3.77 -17.38
C GLU A 169 12.57 5.23 -17.84
N GLY A 170 11.46 5.94 -17.63
CA GLY A 170 11.36 7.36 -17.95
C GLY A 170 12.20 8.27 -17.06
N LEU A 171 12.37 7.92 -15.79
CA LEU A 171 13.21 8.68 -14.86
C LEU A 171 14.71 8.50 -15.13
N LEU A 172 15.14 7.28 -15.49
CA LEU A 172 16.55 6.92 -15.65
C LEU A 172 17.05 7.04 -17.09
N GLN A 173 16.17 6.89 -18.09
CA GLN A 173 16.49 6.86 -19.52
C GLN A 173 17.78 6.06 -19.81
N PRO A 174 17.81 4.76 -19.50
CA PRO A 174 19.06 4.02 -19.31
C PRO A 174 19.67 3.48 -20.62
N TYR A 175 18.99 3.62 -21.76
CA TYR A 175 19.42 3.01 -23.01
C TYR A 175 20.44 3.89 -23.71
N THR A 176 21.72 3.63 -23.45
CA THR A 176 22.84 4.27 -24.14
C THR A 176 23.62 3.24 -24.92
N ASP A 177 23.92 3.53 -26.19
CA ASP A 177 24.67 2.63 -27.07
C ASP A 177 26.00 2.17 -26.46
N GLY A 178 26.27 0.87 -26.57
CA GLY A 178 27.48 0.24 -26.05
C GLY A 178 27.55 0.13 -24.53
N LYS A 179 26.51 0.53 -23.78
CA LYS A 179 26.45 0.40 -22.32
C LYS A 179 25.40 -0.63 -21.92
N SER A 180 25.72 -1.41 -20.88
CA SER A 180 24.74 -2.29 -20.26
C SER A 180 23.70 -1.49 -19.48
N VAL A 181 22.46 -1.98 -19.52
CA VAL A 181 21.34 -1.40 -18.75
C VAL A 181 21.49 -1.82 -17.30
N SER A 182 21.44 -0.84 -16.39
CA SER A 182 21.47 -1.10 -14.95
C SER A 182 20.24 -1.87 -14.48
N LYS A 183 20.40 -2.68 -13.42
CA LYS A 183 19.29 -3.37 -12.76
C LYS A 183 18.36 -2.45 -11.97
N ALA A 184 18.67 -1.15 -11.84
CA ALA A 184 17.90 -0.23 -11.01
C ALA A 184 16.38 -0.23 -11.29
N MET A 185 15.96 -0.34 -12.56
CA MET A 185 14.53 -0.43 -12.91
C MET A 185 13.89 -1.74 -12.43
N GLU A 186 14.59 -2.86 -12.63
CA GLU A 186 14.16 -4.18 -12.16
C GLU A 186 14.12 -4.20 -10.63
N ASP A 187 15.16 -3.70 -9.97
CA ASP A 187 15.25 -3.66 -8.51
C ASP A 187 14.13 -2.81 -7.90
N MET A 188 13.78 -1.67 -8.49
CA MET A 188 12.65 -0.85 -8.05
C MET A 188 11.32 -1.60 -8.22
N ALA A 189 11.09 -2.23 -9.37
CA ALA A 189 9.88 -2.99 -9.62
C ALA A 189 9.73 -4.19 -8.66
N ILE A 190 10.83 -4.92 -8.40
CA ILE A 190 10.86 -6.02 -7.43
C ILE A 190 10.64 -5.49 -6.01
N ALA A 191 11.20 -4.33 -5.64
CA ALA A 191 10.92 -3.70 -4.35
C ALA A 191 9.44 -3.35 -4.19
N ARG A 192 8.77 -2.87 -5.26
CA ARG A 192 7.32 -2.65 -5.21
C ARG A 192 6.54 -3.94 -5.00
N ILE A 193 6.95 -5.04 -5.62
CA ILE A 193 6.29 -6.34 -5.44
C ILE A 193 6.40 -6.82 -3.97
N ARG A 194 7.55 -6.59 -3.31
CA ARG A 194 7.69 -6.89 -1.87
C ARG A 194 6.68 -6.08 -1.05
N GLN A 195 6.63 -4.76 -1.27
CA GLN A 195 5.70 -3.87 -0.57
C GLN A 195 4.24 -4.26 -0.82
N LEU A 196 3.88 -4.59 -2.06
CA LEU A 196 2.52 -5.00 -2.42
C LEU A 196 2.12 -6.32 -1.75
N SER A 197 3.04 -7.30 -1.69
CA SER A 197 2.80 -8.55 -0.96
C SER A 197 2.49 -8.28 0.52
N ALA A 198 3.32 -7.45 1.17
CA ALA A 198 3.12 -7.06 2.56
C ALA A 198 1.77 -6.36 2.77
N HIS A 199 1.45 -5.39 1.90
CA HIS A 199 0.21 -4.61 1.94
C HIS A 199 -1.03 -5.51 1.88
N GLU A 200 -1.13 -6.36 0.86
CA GLU A 200 -2.32 -7.18 0.66
C GLU A 200 -2.49 -8.24 1.75
N ILE A 201 -1.37 -8.81 2.24
CA ILE A 201 -1.40 -9.71 3.41
C ILE A 201 -1.92 -8.98 4.64
N GLY A 202 -1.57 -7.70 4.83
CA GLY A 202 -2.06 -6.90 5.96
C GLY A 202 -3.58 -6.82 6.01
N HIS A 203 -4.25 -6.66 4.86
CA HIS A 203 -5.71 -6.76 4.80
C HIS A 203 -6.25 -8.11 5.29
N THR A 204 -5.56 -9.19 4.91
CA THR A 204 -5.95 -10.54 5.31
C THR A 204 -5.60 -10.88 6.76
N LEU A 205 -4.74 -10.08 7.41
CA LEU A 205 -4.51 -10.09 8.86
C LEU A 205 -5.59 -9.32 9.63
N GLY A 206 -6.50 -8.67 8.92
CA GLY A 206 -7.61 -7.89 9.46
C GLY A 206 -7.35 -6.39 9.50
N LEU A 207 -6.36 -5.86 8.79
CA LEU A 207 -6.03 -4.43 8.81
C LEU A 207 -6.70 -3.65 7.67
N ASN A 208 -7.10 -2.42 7.94
CA ASN A 208 -7.48 -1.42 6.95
C ASN A 208 -6.24 -0.62 6.50
N HIS A 209 -6.42 0.17 5.45
CA HIS A 209 -5.42 1.15 5.05
C HIS A 209 -5.09 2.13 6.18
N ASN A 210 -3.86 2.64 6.17
CA ASN A 210 -3.49 3.85 6.91
C ASN A 210 -2.75 4.78 5.97
N PHE A 211 -3.48 5.74 5.38
CA PHE A 211 -2.92 6.68 4.40
C PHE A 211 -2.20 7.87 5.05
N ALA A 212 -2.13 7.91 6.39
CA ALA A 212 -1.42 8.94 7.15
C ALA A 212 -0.05 8.45 7.65
N ALA A 213 0.58 7.50 6.94
CA ALA A 213 1.83 6.91 7.38
C ALA A 213 3.07 7.53 6.73
N SER A 214 2.96 8.09 5.52
CA SER A 214 4.07 8.79 4.85
C SER A 214 4.74 9.87 5.70
N PRO A 215 4.02 10.77 6.41
CA PRO A 215 4.64 11.82 7.22
C PRO A 215 5.43 11.32 8.43
N LYS A 216 5.40 10.02 8.71
CA LYS A 216 6.17 9.38 9.77
C LYS A 216 7.07 8.31 9.18
N GLU A 217 7.90 8.71 8.22
CA GLU A 217 8.92 7.85 7.60
C GLU A 217 8.34 6.58 6.92
N ARG A 218 7.19 6.69 6.23
CA ARG A 218 6.50 5.54 5.62
C ARG A 218 6.18 4.46 6.67
N ALA A 219 5.60 4.87 7.80
CA ALA A 219 5.40 4.05 8.98
C ALA A 219 4.54 2.79 8.78
N SER A 220 3.85 2.64 7.65
CA SER A 220 2.92 1.52 7.40
C SER A 220 3.03 1.00 5.98
N VAL A 221 3.11 -0.32 5.83
CA VAL A 221 2.89 -0.99 4.54
C VAL A 221 1.45 -0.92 4.09
N MET A 222 0.50 -0.60 5.00
CA MET A 222 -0.92 -0.37 4.70
C MET A 222 -1.20 1.00 4.06
N ASP A 223 -0.15 1.77 3.78
CA ASP A 223 -0.20 2.95 2.93
C ASP A 223 0.02 2.58 1.45
N TYR A 224 -0.24 3.51 0.53
CA TYR A 224 0.09 3.42 -0.89
C TYR A 224 1.20 4.41 -1.25
N PRO A 225 2.47 4.19 -0.83
CA PRO A 225 3.53 5.17 -1.10
C PRO A 225 3.82 5.29 -2.60
N PHE A 226 4.11 6.52 -3.04
CA PHE A 226 4.80 6.75 -4.32
C PHE A 226 6.25 6.25 -4.23
N PRO A 227 6.92 5.87 -5.34
CA PRO A 227 8.36 5.62 -5.27
C PRO A 227 9.07 6.88 -4.78
N ARG A 228 9.89 6.73 -3.75
CA ARG A 228 10.80 7.81 -3.33
C ARG A 228 11.85 8.04 -4.38
N ILE A 229 11.76 9.18 -5.06
CA ILE A 229 12.72 9.59 -6.10
C ILE A 229 13.75 10.49 -5.47
N LYS A 230 15.00 10.03 -5.32
CA LYS A 230 16.11 10.88 -4.88
C LYS A 230 16.81 11.50 -6.10
N GLN A 231 17.33 12.70 -5.90
CA GLN A 231 18.16 13.37 -6.87
C GLN A 231 19.53 13.64 -6.26
N LYS A 232 20.58 13.26 -6.98
CA LYS A 232 21.97 13.52 -6.58
C LYS A 232 22.37 14.95 -6.94
N ALA A 233 23.49 15.42 -6.39
CA ALA A 233 24.01 16.77 -6.64
C ALA A 233 24.34 17.04 -8.12
N ASP A 234 24.63 16.00 -8.90
CA ASP A 234 24.86 16.08 -10.36
C ASP A 234 23.56 16.08 -11.19
N GLY A 235 22.40 16.08 -10.52
CA GLY A 235 21.08 16.03 -11.14
C GLY A 235 20.58 14.61 -11.46
N SER A 236 21.43 13.58 -11.36
CA SER A 236 21.02 12.21 -11.68
C SER A 236 20.02 11.65 -10.66
N ILE A 237 19.14 10.76 -11.12
CA ILE A 237 18.09 10.14 -10.31
C ILE A 237 18.63 8.89 -9.61
N ASP A 238 18.23 8.70 -8.36
CA ASP A 238 18.51 7.52 -7.55
C ASP A 238 17.20 6.91 -7.01
N LEU A 239 16.99 5.64 -7.34
CA LEU A 239 15.80 4.86 -7.00
C LEU A 239 16.10 3.72 -5.99
N SER A 240 17.30 3.69 -5.41
CA SER A 240 17.74 2.61 -4.50
C SER A 240 16.97 2.53 -3.17
N ASP A 241 16.21 3.58 -2.84
CA ASP A 241 15.33 3.71 -1.66
C ASP A 241 13.87 3.99 -2.05
N ALA A 242 13.47 3.65 -3.28
CA ALA A 242 12.13 3.93 -3.79
C ALA A 242 11.01 3.37 -2.89
N TYR A 243 11.21 2.17 -2.31
CA TYR A 243 10.26 1.53 -1.42
C TYR A 243 10.95 1.00 -0.16
N ALA A 244 10.19 0.96 0.94
CA ALA A 244 10.64 0.40 2.21
C ALA A 244 11.01 -1.09 2.07
N LYS A 245 11.99 -1.53 2.87
CA LYS A 245 12.59 -2.88 2.80
C LYS A 245 12.26 -3.74 4.03
N GLU A 246 11.42 -3.25 4.92
CA GLU A 246 11.04 -3.86 6.19
C GLU A 246 9.61 -3.45 6.57
N ILE A 247 9.05 -4.05 7.63
CA ILE A 247 7.71 -3.70 8.11
C ILE A 247 7.71 -2.33 8.80
N GLY A 248 6.63 -1.57 8.60
CA GLY A 248 6.53 -0.22 9.15
C GLY A 248 6.37 -0.20 10.68
N SER A 249 6.80 0.90 11.30
CA SER A 249 6.71 1.07 12.75
C SER A 249 5.26 1.16 13.26
N TRP A 250 4.33 1.72 12.48
CA TRP A 250 2.88 1.68 12.75
C TRP A 250 2.35 0.24 12.68
N ASP A 251 2.77 -0.54 11.70
CA ASP A 251 2.33 -1.93 11.54
C ASP A 251 2.74 -2.78 12.75
N LYS A 252 3.96 -2.57 13.29
CA LYS A 252 4.41 -3.17 14.55
C LYS A 252 3.44 -2.83 15.68
N ARG A 253 3.05 -1.56 15.84
CA ARG A 253 2.07 -1.12 16.86
C ARG A 253 0.68 -1.73 16.63
N ALA A 254 0.22 -1.84 15.39
CA ALA A 254 -1.05 -2.45 15.04
C ALA A 254 -1.08 -3.95 15.39
N ILE A 255 -0.01 -4.69 15.12
CA ILE A 255 0.08 -6.11 15.49
C ILE A 255 0.21 -6.29 17.00
N ILE A 256 1.00 -5.45 17.70
CA ILE A 256 1.03 -5.43 19.17
C ILE A 256 -0.40 -5.23 19.72
N TRP A 257 -1.13 -4.22 19.23
CA TRP A 257 -2.50 -3.98 19.68
C TRP A 257 -3.47 -5.11 19.34
N GLY A 258 -3.33 -5.83 18.22
CA GLY A 258 -4.31 -6.85 17.82
C GLY A 258 -3.98 -8.30 18.20
N TYR A 259 -2.70 -8.60 18.51
CA TYR A 259 -2.23 -9.97 18.72
C TYR A 259 -1.47 -10.20 20.03
N SER A 260 -1.17 -9.16 20.83
CA SER A 260 -0.61 -9.40 22.16
C SER A 260 -1.54 -10.22 23.06
N ASP A 261 -0.94 -11.18 23.75
CA ASP A 261 -1.54 -11.96 24.82
C ASP A 261 -1.34 -11.28 26.17
N PHE A 262 -2.33 -11.41 27.04
CA PHE A 262 -2.32 -10.85 28.39
C PHE A 262 -2.43 -11.96 29.45
N PRO A 263 -1.83 -11.77 30.64
CA PRO A 263 -1.95 -12.73 31.72
C PRO A 263 -3.41 -13.04 32.08
N LYS A 264 -3.66 -14.27 32.55
CA LYS A 264 -5.00 -14.68 32.98
C LYS A 264 -5.53 -13.74 34.07
N GLY A 265 -6.72 -13.19 33.85
CA GLY A 265 -7.37 -12.25 34.78
C GLY A 265 -7.04 -10.77 34.55
N ALA A 266 -6.14 -10.44 33.62
CA ALA A 266 -5.94 -9.05 33.21
C ALA A 266 -7.20 -8.49 32.51
N ASP A 267 -7.50 -7.22 32.75
CA ASP A 267 -8.50 -6.49 31.97
C ASP A 267 -7.93 -6.15 30.60
N GLU A 268 -8.33 -6.92 29.59
CA GLU A 268 -7.87 -6.75 28.21
C GLU A 268 -8.12 -5.33 27.68
N ASN A 269 -9.23 -4.68 28.04
CA ASN A 269 -9.50 -3.34 27.53
C ASN A 269 -8.51 -2.33 28.11
N ALA A 270 -8.20 -2.44 29.41
CA ALA A 270 -7.23 -1.57 30.06
C ALA A 270 -5.81 -1.76 29.49
N GLU A 271 -5.40 -2.99 29.19
CA GLU A 271 -4.08 -3.24 28.57
C GLU A 271 -4.01 -2.74 27.12
N LEU A 272 -5.08 -2.92 26.34
CA LEU A 272 -5.18 -2.38 24.97
C LEU A 272 -5.17 -0.85 24.95
N ASP A 273 -5.82 -0.20 25.91
CA ASP A 273 -5.80 1.25 26.05
C ASP A 273 -4.39 1.77 26.39
N LYS A 274 -3.60 1.03 27.20
CA LYS A 274 -2.19 1.40 27.43
C LYS A 274 -1.39 1.35 26.13
N ILE A 275 -1.53 0.28 25.34
CA ILE A 275 -0.86 0.14 24.04
C ILE A 275 -1.26 1.28 23.09
N MET A 276 -2.55 1.61 23.04
CA MET A 276 -3.07 2.69 22.20
C MET A 276 -2.53 4.05 22.66
N ASN A 277 -2.59 4.35 23.95
CA ASN A 277 -2.07 5.61 24.51
C ASN A 277 -0.56 5.76 24.28
N GLU A 278 0.22 4.69 24.40
CA GLU A 278 1.64 4.69 24.07
C GLU A 278 1.86 4.96 22.57
N THR A 279 1.05 4.33 21.69
CA THR A 279 1.11 4.54 20.23
C THR A 279 0.81 5.99 19.86
N LEU A 280 -0.23 6.58 20.45
CA LEU A 280 -0.57 7.99 20.25
C LEU A 280 0.52 8.94 20.78
N LYS A 281 1.11 8.64 21.94
CA LYS A 281 2.25 9.41 22.50
C LYS A 281 3.50 9.36 21.62
N GLN A 282 3.70 8.28 20.87
CA GLN A 282 4.76 8.18 19.87
C GLN A 282 4.47 9.00 18.61
N GLY A 283 3.30 9.65 18.52
CA GLY A 283 2.92 10.54 17.43
C GLY A 283 2.42 9.81 16.19
N PHE A 284 1.96 8.57 16.32
CA PHE A 284 1.33 7.86 15.22
C PHE A 284 -0.10 8.39 14.95
N GLN A 285 -0.49 8.39 13.68
CA GLN A 285 -1.84 8.72 13.23
C GLN A 285 -2.43 7.55 12.45
N TYR A 286 -3.76 7.42 12.54
CA TYR A 286 -4.53 6.44 11.79
C TYR A 286 -5.67 7.11 11.06
N ILE A 287 -5.53 7.21 9.74
CA ILE A 287 -6.59 7.71 8.85
C ILE A 287 -6.75 6.70 7.69
N PRO A 288 -7.84 5.91 7.69
CA PRO A 288 -8.17 4.99 6.61
C PRO A 288 -8.91 5.74 5.48
N ASP A 289 -9.47 4.98 4.53
CA ASP A 289 -10.25 5.49 3.40
C ASP A 289 -11.43 6.37 3.84
N ILE A 290 -12.15 5.95 4.90
CA ILE A 290 -13.33 6.68 5.36
C ILE A 290 -12.94 8.04 5.93
N GLY A 291 -13.42 9.10 5.30
CA GLY A 291 -13.05 10.48 5.63
C GLY A 291 -11.66 10.91 5.13
N GLY A 292 -10.81 9.99 4.66
CA GLY A 292 -9.44 10.31 4.23
C GLY A 292 -9.38 11.32 3.07
N TYR A 293 -10.43 11.40 2.24
CA TYR A 293 -10.51 12.34 1.11
C TYR A 293 -10.46 13.82 1.51
N THR A 294 -10.73 14.17 2.77
CA THR A 294 -10.67 15.56 3.27
C THR A 294 -9.49 15.82 4.20
N HIS A 295 -8.69 14.81 4.52
CA HIS A 295 -7.61 14.89 5.49
C HIS A 295 -6.27 15.18 4.79
N PRO A 296 -5.58 16.30 5.08
CA PRO A 296 -4.37 16.69 4.36
C PRO A 296 -3.21 15.68 4.39
N ASN A 297 -3.14 14.86 5.45
CA ASN A 297 -2.10 13.83 5.59
C ASN A 297 -2.51 12.47 5.04
N ALA A 298 -3.76 12.25 4.62
CA ALA A 298 -4.25 10.92 4.24
C ALA A 298 -4.28 10.77 2.72
N ASN A 299 -3.16 10.39 2.11
CA ASN A 299 -2.97 10.42 0.67
C ASN A 299 -2.51 9.08 0.11
N GLN A 300 -3.07 8.72 -1.03
CA GLN A 300 -2.53 7.63 -1.83
C GLN A 300 -1.48 8.20 -2.77
N TRP A 301 -0.45 7.39 -3.04
CA TRP A 301 0.65 7.73 -3.95
C TRP A 301 1.37 9.02 -3.55
N GLU A 302 1.70 9.14 -2.26
CA GLU A 302 2.46 10.25 -1.69
C GLU A 302 3.73 9.73 -1.01
N ASP A 303 4.81 10.51 -1.02
CA ASP A 303 6.02 10.29 -0.21
C ASP A 303 6.50 11.60 0.40
N GLY A 304 6.29 11.79 1.70
CA GLY A 304 6.87 12.92 2.41
C GLY A 304 6.15 13.29 3.68
N GLU A 305 6.63 14.37 4.31
CA GLU A 305 6.01 14.97 5.49
C GLU A 305 5.04 16.10 5.15
N ASN A 306 5.16 16.67 3.94
CA ASN A 306 4.41 17.85 3.53
C ASN A 306 4.08 17.77 2.04
N THR A 307 2.79 17.60 1.74
CA THR A 307 2.27 17.43 0.37
C THR A 307 2.59 18.62 -0.53
N ILE A 308 2.59 19.85 -0.01
CA ILE A 308 2.90 21.05 -0.79
C ILE A 308 4.40 21.07 -1.16
N ALA A 309 5.27 20.73 -0.21
CA ALA A 309 6.71 20.63 -0.47
C ALA A 309 7.01 19.51 -1.47
N GLU A 310 6.33 18.37 -1.33
CA GLU A 310 6.51 17.22 -2.20
C GLU A 310 6.05 17.50 -3.64
N LEU A 311 4.88 18.10 -3.85
CA LEU A 311 4.43 18.56 -5.16
C LEU A 311 5.46 19.47 -5.82
N ASN A 312 5.94 20.48 -5.10
CA ASN A 312 6.93 21.42 -5.61
C ASN A 312 8.26 20.73 -5.97
N ARG A 313 8.68 19.74 -5.17
CA ARG A 313 9.89 18.94 -5.43
C ARG A 313 9.71 18.06 -6.67
N LEU A 314 8.60 17.35 -6.78
CA LEU A 314 8.29 16.49 -7.93
C LEU A 314 8.13 17.29 -9.21
N MET A 315 7.58 18.50 -9.16
CA MET A 315 7.52 19.41 -10.31
C MET A 315 8.91 19.80 -10.82
N LYS A 316 9.89 20.02 -9.93
CA LYS A 316 11.29 20.30 -10.32
C LYS A 316 11.94 19.08 -10.96
N ILE A 317 11.80 17.89 -10.34
CA ILE A 317 12.32 16.64 -10.90
C ILE A 317 11.71 16.38 -12.27
N ARG A 318 10.38 16.48 -12.38
CA ARG A 318 9.65 16.34 -13.64
C ARG A 318 10.19 17.27 -14.71
N ARG A 319 10.32 18.57 -14.43
CA ARG A 319 10.82 19.55 -15.41
C ARG A 319 12.20 19.16 -15.92
N GLN A 320 13.11 18.83 -15.00
CA GLN A 320 14.47 18.42 -15.38
C GLN A 320 14.49 17.14 -16.22
N VAL A 321 13.69 16.13 -15.87
CA VAL A 321 13.62 14.88 -16.66
C VAL A 321 13.02 15.15 -18.03
N LEU A 322 11.98 15.98 -18.14
CA LEU A 322 11.37 16.37 -19.41
C LEU A 322 12.31 17.19 -20.30
N ASP A 323 13.08 18.13 -19.73
CA ASP A 323 14.07 18.94 -20.46
C ASP A 323 15.17 18.09 -21.10
N ASN A 324 15.50 16.96 -20.48
CA ASN A 324 16.52 16.03 -20.93
C ASN A 324 15.94 14.74 -21.53
N PHE A 325 14.64 14.71 -21.83
CA PHE A 325 13.99 13.51 -22.34
C PHE A 325 14.45 13.20 -23.77
N SER A 326 14.76 11.93 -24.03
CA SER A 326 15.42 11.51 -25.25
C SER A 326 15.05 10.07 -25.64
N GLU A 327 15.53 9.64 -26.80
CA GLU A 327 15.45 8.26 -27.30
C GLU A 327 16.04 7.22 -26.34
N LYS A 328 16.87 7.64 -25.36
CA LYS A 328 17.39 6.77 -24.31
C LYS A 328 16.33 6.24 -23.35
N ALA A 329 15.10 6.72 -23.46
CA ALA A 329 13.94 6.21 -22.74
C ALA A 329 13.37 4.92 -23.35
N ILE A 330 13.77 4.51 -24.55
CA ILE A 330 13.29 3.28 -25.19
C ILE A 330 14.45 2.33 -25.56
N VAL A 331 14.17 1.03 -25.56
CA VAL A 331 15.15 0.00 -25.92
C VAL A 331 15.66 0.17 -27.36
N LYS A 332 16.86 -0.35 -27.63
CA LYS A 332 17.43 -0.40 -28.97
C LYS A 332 16.44 -1.05 -29.96
N ASP A 333 16.35 -0.45 -31.16
CA ASP A 333 15.50 -0.89 -32.27
C ASP A 333 13.98 -0.77 -32.03
N ALA A 334 13.54 -0.17 -30.91
CA ALA A 334 12.14 0.18 -30.73
C ALA A 334 11.71 1.32 -31.67
N PRO A 335 10.46 1.33 -32.17
CA PRO A 335 9.97 2.46 -32.96
C PRO A 335 9.94 3.74 -32.12
N MET A 336 10.40 4.86 -32.69
CA MET A 336 10.40 6.16 -31.99
C MET A 336 9.04 6.58 -31.43
N ALA A 337 7.93 6.14 -32.03
CA ALA A 337 6.59 6.40 -31.53
C ALA A 337 6.33 5.82 -30.12
N THR A 338 7.07 4.79 -29.70
CA THR A 338 6.92 4.18 -28.36
C THR A 338 7.53 5.02 -27.23
N LEU A 339 8.16 6.15 -27.55
CA LEU A 339 8.52 7.15 -26.55
C LEU A 339 7.31 7.66 -25.76
N GLN A 340 6.12 7.66 -26.38
CA GLN A 340 4.89 8.14 -25.74
C GLN A 340 4.54 7.33 -24.49
N GLU A 341 4.65 6.00 -24.54
CA GLU A 341 4.38 5.12 -23.40
C GLU A 341 5.23 5.47 -22.18
N VAL A 342 6.50 5.81 -22.39
CA VAL A 342 7.42 6.17 -21.32
C VAL A 342 7.24 7.63 -20.89
N LEU A 343 6.92 8.50 -21.84
CA LEU A 343 6.71 9.93 -21.61
C LEU A 343 5.47 10.20 -20.74
N VAL A 344 4.36 9.50 -20.94
CA VAL A 344 3.10 9.78 -20.24
C VAL A 344 3.25 9.69 -18.71
N PRO A 345 3.83 8.62 -18.12
CA PRO A 345 4.06 8.56 -16.69
C PRO A 345 4.94 9.69 -16.15
N ILE A 346 5.92 10.16 -16.92
CA ILE A 346 6.81 11.27 -16.53
C ILE A 346 6.12 12.62 -16.67
N TYR A 347 5.37 12.84 -17.74
CA TYR A 347 4.55 14.03 -17.91
C TYR A 347 3.51 14.15 -16.79
N LEU A 348 2.96 13.02 -16.34
CA LEU A 348 1.98 12.98 -15.25
C LEU A 348 2.60 12.61 -13.90
N LEU A 349 3.91 12.75 -13.72
CA LEU A 349 4.62 12.27 -12.52
C LEU A 349 4.03 12.83 -11.21
N HIS A 350 3.54 14.07 -11.26
CA HIS A 350 3.02 14.83 -10.12
C HIS A 350 1.50 14.68 -9.89
N ARG A 351 0.80 13.87 -10.70
CA ARG A 351 -0.68 13.89 -10.73
C ARG A 351 -1.35 13.54 -9.39
N TYR A 352 -0.78 12.62 -8.62
CA TYR A 352 -1.35 12.23 -7.33
C TYR A 352 -1.06 13.26 -6.24
N GLU A 353 0.06 13.98 -6.36
CA GLU A 353 0.36 15.12 -5.48
C GLU A 353 -0.61 16.28 -5.67
N ILE A 354 -1.17 16.47 -6.88
CA ILE A 354 -2.26 17.45 -7.08
C ILE A 354 -3.45 17.08 -6.18
N GLU A 355 -3.86 15.80 -6.18
CA GLU A 355 -4.96 15.33 -5.33
C GLU A 355 -4.62 15.46 -3.85
N ALA A 356 -3.38 15.16 -3.45
CA ALA A 356 -2.91 15.30 -2.08
C ALA A 356 -2.91 16.77 -1.62
N VAL A 357 -2.38 17.68 -2.44
CA VAL A 357 -2.33 19.11 -2.14
C VAL A 357 -3.71 19.73 -2.13
N ALA A 358 -4.63 19.31 -3.00
CA ALA A 358 -6.00 19.81 -3.03
C ALA A 358 -6.74 19.64 -1.70
N LYS A 359 -6.44 18.59 -0.92
CA LYS A 359 -7.03 18.35 0.41
C LYS A 359 -6.62 19.39 1.46
N ASN A 360 -5.64 20.24 1.19
CA ASN A 360 -5.30 21.35 2.07
C ASN A 360 -6.33 22.49 1.95
N ILE A 361 -7.00 22.67 0.81
CA ILE A 361 -7.96 23.75 0.61
C ILE A 361 -9.32 23.34 1.21
N GLY A 362 -9.77 24.05 2.23
CA GLY A 362 -10.97 23.67 2.98
C GLY A 362 -10.84 22.36 3.77
N GLY A 363 -9.63 21.81 3.87
CA GLY A 363 -9.34 20.54 4.52
C GLY A 363 -9.59 20.53 6.02
N LEU A 364 -9.73 19.32 6.57
CA LEU A 364 -9.94 19.08 7.98
C LEU A 364 -8.97 18.01 8.49
N TYR A 365 -8.09 18.39 9.41
CA TYR A 365 -7.42 17.40 10.25
C TYR A 365 -8.44 16.85 11.23
N PHE A 366 -8.51 15.53 11.34
CA PHE A 366 -9.36 14.87 12.31
C PHE A 366 -8.69 13.61 12.84
N THR A 367 -9.17 13.14 13.98
CA THR A 367 -8.74 11.88 14.58
C THR A 367 -9.96 11.03 14.89
N HIS A 368 -9.75 9.74 15.10
CA HIS A 368 -10.79 8.85 15.62
C HIS A 368 -10.85 8.91 17.16
N ALA A 369 -10.76 10.13 17.72
CA ALA A 369 -10.73 10.37 19.15
C ALA A 369 -11.94 9.72 19.85
N VAL A 370 -11.68 9.04 20.97
CA VAL A 370 -12.72 8.57 21.88
C VAL A 370 -12.82 9.51 23.08
N LYS A 371 -13.98 9.51 23.74
CA LYS A 371 -14.23 10.41 24.87
C LYS A 371 -13.13 10.28 25.92
N ASN A 372 -12.52 11.40 26.30
CA ASN A 372 -11.45 11.52 27.30
C ASN A 372 -10.09 10.89 26.93
N ASP A 373 -9.81 10.62 25.65
CA ASP A 373 -8.49 10.10 25.24
C ASP A 373 -7.40 11.17 25.01
N GLY A 374 -7.76 12.44 25.11
CA GLY A 374 -6.85 13.59 24.99
C GLY A 374 -6.46 13.95 23.56
N GLN A 375 -6.93 13.23 22.54
CA GLN A 375 -6.73 13.63 21.15
C GLN A 375 -7.57 14.86 20.82
N LYS A 376 -7.08 15.70 19.92
CA LYS A 376 -7.89 16.77 19.33
C LYS A 376 -8.79 16.16 18.25
N PRO A 377 -10.12 16.16 18.39
CA PRO A 377 -11.00 15.49 17.43
C PRO A 377 -10.89 16.07 16.03
N THR A 378 -10.84 17.40 15.91
CA THR A 378 -10.80 18.11 14.63
C THR A 378 -9.98 19.42 14.71
N LYS A 379 -9.32 19.80 13.61
CA LYS A 379 -8.67 21.10 13.40
C LYS A 379 -8.77 21.48 11.92
N MET A 380 -9.28 22.68 11.62
CA MET A 380 -9.23 23.23 10.26
C MET A 380 -7.78 23.42 9.79
N VAL A 381 -7.54 23.32 8.48
CA VAL A 381 -6.24 23.68 7.90
C VAL A 381 -5.99 25.19 8.09
N ASP A 382 -4.77 25.54 8.52
CA ASP A 382 -4.42 26.93 8.81
C ASP A 382 -4.46 27.78 7.52
N PRO A 383 -4.96 29.03 7.54
CA PRO A 383 -5.15 29.83 6.32
C PRO A 383 -3.91 29.97 5.44
N ALA A 384 -2.72 30.12 6.03
CA ALA A 384 -1.47 30.21 5.30
C ALA A 384 -1.14 28.93 4.51
N GLN A 385 -1.44 27.76 5.07
CA GLN A 385 -1.26 26.47 4.39
C GLN A 385 -2.23 26.32 3.21
N GLN A 386 -3.47 26.81 3.35
CA GLN A 386 -4.45 26.79 2.24
C GLN A 386 -4.00 27.66 1.06
N TRP A 387 -3.50 28.87 1.33
CA TRP A 387 -2.96 29.74 0.28
C TRP A 387 -1.71 29.17 -0.37
N ALA A 388 -0.78 28.60 0.41
CA ALA A 388 0.38 27.92 -0.14
C ALA A 388 0.00 26.71 -1.03
N ALA A 389 -1.03 25.97 -0.65
CA ALA A 389 -1.56 24.88 -1.46
C ALA A 389 -2.19 25.39 -2.75
N PHE A 390 -2.96 26.47 -2.69
CA PHE A 390 -3.55 27.11 -3.87
C PHE A 390 -2.47 27.55 -4.87
N ASP A 391 -1.43 28.23 -4.41
CA ASP A 391 -0.31 28.67 -5.26
C ASP A 391 0.41 27.47 -5.89
N ALA A 392 0.66 26.41 -5.11
CA ALA A 392 1.30 25.20 -5.60
C ALA A 392 0.45 24.47 -6.67
N LEU A 393 -0.88 24.45 -6.51
CA LEU A 393 -1.79 23.89 -7.52
C LEU A 393 -1.82 24.72 -8.79
N LEU A 394 -1.88 26.06 -8.69
CA LEU A 394 -1.83 26.95 -9.86
C LEU A 394 -0.53 26.78 -10.66
N ALA A 395 0.59 26.52 -9.98
CA ALA A 395 1.87 26.27 -10.64
C ALA A 395 1.87 24.99 -11.52
N THR A 396 0.93 24.05 -11.32
CA THR A 396 0.84 22.82 -12.14
C THR A 396 0.17 23.04 -13.49
N VAL A 397 -0.58 24.13 -13.65
CA VAL A 397 -1.36 24.45 -14.85
C VAL A 397 -0.85 25.68 -15.60
N SER A 398 0.33 26.21 -15.24
CA SER A 398 0.95 27.28 -16.02
C SER A 398 1.34 26.79 -17.42
N PRO A 399 1.40 27.67 -18.43
CA PRO A 399 1.88 27.30 -19.77
C PRO A 399 3.24 26.59 -19.74
N GLU A 400 4.17 27.05 -18.89
CA GLU A 400 5.51 26.49 -18.73
C GLU A 400 5.48 25.08 -18.12
N ALA A 401 4.56 24.83 -17.18
CA ALA A 401 4.38 23.52 -16.56
C ALA A 401 3.81 22.49 -17.54
N LEU A 402 2.91 22.92 -18.42
CA LEU A 402 2.22 22.08 -19.41
C LEU A 402 3.05 21.83 -20.68
N ALA A 403 3.97 22.74 -21.02
CA ALA A 403 4.78 22.66 -22.23
C ALA A 403 5.82 21.52 -22.22
N LEU A 404 5.89 20.80 -23.35
CA LEU A 404 6.96 19.87 -23.67
C LEU A 404 8.05 20.58 -24.49
N PRO A 405 9.33 20.17 -24.38
CA PRO A 405 10.37 20.69 -25.26
C PRO A 405 10.07 20.37 -26.73
N GLU A 406 10.21 21.38 -27.61
CA GLU A 406 9.98 21.21 -29.05
C GLU A 406 10.88 20.12 -29.66
N SER A 407 12.13 20.03 -29.17
CA SER A 407 13.08 18.99 -29.56
C SER A 407 12.62 17.56 -29.23
N LEU A 408 11.78 17.39 -28.20
CA LEU A 408 11.17 16.11 -27.87
C LEU A 408 9.98 15.83 -28.80
N ILE A 409 9.12 16.83 -29.03
CA ILE A 409 7.93 16.70 -29.89
C ILE A 409 8.34 16.23 -31.30
N GLN A 410 9.40 16.83 -31.86
CA GLN A 410 9.93 16.48 -33.19
C GLN A 410 10.43 15.03 -33.31
N LYS A 411 10.72 14.36 -32.19
CA LYS A 411 11.18 12.96 -32.15
C LYS A 411 10.04 11.94 -32.12
N ILE A 412 8.79 12.38 -31.94
CA ILE A 412 7.64 11.48 -31.76
C ILE A 412 6.82 11.44 -33.05
N PRO A 413 7.03 10.45 -33.95
CA PRO A 413 6.24 10.31 -35.16
C PRO A 413 4.85 9.70 -34.88
N PRO A 414 3.95 9.69 -35.88
CA PRO A 414 2.74 8.88 -35.85
C PRO A 414 3.06 7.40 -35.58
N ARG A 415 2.12 6.68 -34.99
CA ARG A 415 2.33 5.28 -34.60
C ARG A 415 2.39 4.38 -35.85
N PRO A 416 3.39 3.50 -35.96
CA PRO A 416 3.47 2.56 -37.08
C PRO A 416 2.43 1.43 -36.94
N SER A 417 2.13 0.76 -38.06
CA SER A 417 1.31 -0.45 -38.06
C SER A 417 1.85 -1.50 -37.08
N GLY A 418 0.95 -2.12 -36.32
CA GLY A 418 1.30 -3.09 -35.28
C GLY A 418 1.56 -2.49 -33.89
N TYR A 419 1.57 -1.17 -33.75
CA TYR A 419 1.78 -0.47 -32.48
C TYR A 419 0.56 0.40 -32.14
N PRO A 420 -0.58 -0.18 -31.71
CA PRO A 420 -1.76 0.61 -31.37
C PRO A 420 -1.51 1.50 -30.13
N ALA A 421 -2.38 2.48 -29.93
CA ALA A 421 -2.44 3.24 -28.69
C ALA A 421 -2.76 2.31 -27.50
N SER A 422 -2.30 2.70 -26.32
CA SER A 422 -2.50 1.95 -25.08
C SER A 422 -2.97 2.86 -23.94
N ALA A 423 -3.26 2.28 -22.77
CA ALA A 423 -3.57 3.06 -21.57
C ALA A 423 -2.43 4.02 -21.15
N GLU A 424 -1.21 3.80 -21.63
CA GLU A 424 -0.04 4.65 -21.36
C GLU A 424 0.21 5.68 -22.48
N THR A 425 -0.81 6.01 -23.29
CA THR A 425 -0.72 7.04 -24.33
C THR A 425 -1.80 8.10 -24.13
N PHE A 426 -1.50 9.36 -24.46
CA PHE A 426 -2.54 10.39 -24.48
C PHE A 426 -3.50 10.17 -25.65
N SER A 427 -4.79 10.42 -25.43
CA SER A 427 -5.75 10.49 -26.52
C SER A 427 -5.48 11.73 -27.38
N GLY A 428 -5.43 11.56 -28.70
CA GLY A 428 -5.22 12.65 -29.66
C GLY A 428 -6.41 12.82 -30.60
N TYR A 429 -6.74 14.08 -30.94
CA TYR A 429 -7.85 14.41 -31.84
C TYR A 429 -7.42 15.05 -33.18
N THR A 430 -6.15 15.40 -33.31
CA THR A 430 -5.63 16.22 -34.43
C THR A 430 -4.40 15.62 -35.12
N GLY A 431 -4.04 14.37 -34.80
CA GLY A 431 -2.92 13.66 -35.41
C GLY A 431 -3.30 12.99 -36.73
N PRO A 432 -2.33 12.69 -37.60
CA PRO A 432 -2.57 11.83 -38.77
C PRO A 432 -2.90 10.42 -38.29
N THR A 433 -4.11 9.95 -38.60
CA THR A 433 -4.63 8.61 -38.23
C THR A 433 -4.07 7.51 -39.11
#